data_AF-A0A563UGS6-F1
#
_entry.id   AF-A0A563UGS6-F1
#
_cell.length_a   1.000
_cell.length_b   1.000
_cell.length_c   1.000
_cell.angle_alpha   90.00
_cell.angle_beta   90.00
_cell.angle_gamma   90.00
#
_symmetry.space_group_name_H-M   'P 1'
#
loop_
_entity.id
_entity.type
_entity.pdbx_description
1 polymer ?
#
loop_
_entity_poly.entity_id
_entity_poly.type
_entity_poly.pdbx_seq_one_letter_code
_entity_poly.pdbx_strand_id
1 'polypeptide(L)'
;MDNITVNLHSKVHKWIDAIGFRLNTSQTNGRSKITTKHYFFETFNFFEKIKNNDTGKSTFLCFDTYGEKMNVKSLLDLQSAFFENISQLK
;
A
#
# COMPACT_ATOMS: atom_id res chain seq x y z
N MET A 1 13.00 11.05 23.53
CA MET A 1 11.81 10.17 23.68
C MET A 1 10.86 10.56 22.59
N ASP A 2 10.92 9.88 21.45
CA ASP A 2 10.09 10.23 20.30
C ASP A 2 8.68 9.70 20.54
N ASN A 3 7.70 10.61 20.60
CA ASN A 3 6.27 10.32 20.58
C ASN A 3 5.89 9.83 19.18
N ILE A 4 6.38 8.64 18.79
CA ILE A 4 6.05 8.01 17.52
C ILE A 4 4.68 7.36 17.69
N THR A 5 3.62 8.14 17.54
CA THR A 5 2.38 7.57 17.02
C THR A 5 2.72 7.10 15.61
N VAL A 6 3.22 5.87 15.48
CA VAL A 6 3.67 5.32 14.21
C VAL A 6 2.43 5.21 13.31
N ASN A 7 2.21 6.24 12.48
CA ASN A 7 1.12 6.29 11.53
C ASN A 7 1.18 5.05 10.63
N LEU A 8 0.02 4.47 10.31
CA LEU A 8 -0.11 3.30 9.43
C LEU A 8 0.71 3.46 8.16
N HIS A 9 0.72 4.67 7.58
CA HIS A 9 1.54 5.02 6.43
C HIS A 9 3.03 4.66 6.63
N SER A 10 3.64 5.10 7.74
CA SER A 10 5.06 4.81 8.00
C SER A 10 5.32 3.33 8.23
N LYS A 11 4.37 2.58 8.81
CA LYS A 11 4.50 1.12 8.99
C LYS A 11 4.46 0.39 7.65
N VAL A 12 3.50 0.76 6.80
CA VAL A 12 3.33 0.22 5.46
C VAL A 12 4.57 0.48 4.62
N HIS A 13 5.03 1.73 4.54
CA HIS A 13 6.21 2.11 3.75
C HIS A 13 7.47 1.36 4.19
N LYS A 14 7.75 1.31 5.50
CA LYS A 14 8.87 0.51 6.03
C LYS A 14 8.80 -0.96 5.64
N TRP A 15 7.60 -1.54 5.63
CA TRP A 15 7.43 -2.95 5.31
C TRP A 15 7.56 -3.21 3.80
N ILE A 16 6.90 -2.43 2.94
CA ILE A 16 7.01 -2.61 1.48
C ILE A 16 8.45 -2.36 1.00
N ASP A 17 9.18 -1.42 1.61
CA ASP A 17 10.60 -1.16 1.33
C ASP A 17 11.46 -2.37 1.74
N ALA A 18 11.18 -2.97 2.92
CA ALA A 18 11.91 -4.14 3.40
C ALA A 18 11.66 -5.40 2.54
N ILE A 19 10.44 -5.56 2.02
CA ILE A 19 10.11 -6.65 1.08
C ILE A 19 10.71 -6.40 -0.31
N GLY A 20 10.92 -5.14 -0.70
CA GLY A 20 11.50 -4.76 -1.99
C GLY A 20 10.46 -4.40 -3.05
N PHE A 21 9.29 -3.91 -2.64
CA PHE A 21 8.33 -3.30 -3.56
C PHE A 21 8.95 -2.14 -4.31
N ARG A 22 8.57 -1.99 -5.58
CA ARG A 22 9.02 -0.87 -6.42
C ARG A 22 7.85 0.02 -6.77
N LEU A 23 8.07 1.33 -6.72
CA LEU A 23 7.12 2.29 -7.25
C LEU A 23 7.11 2.18 -8.78
N ASN A 24 6.01 1.70 -9.33
CA ASN A 24 5.81 1.53 -10.77
C ASN A 24 5.32 2.82 -11.41
N THR A 25 4.26 3.42 -10.85
CA THR A 25 3.72 4.69 -11.36
C THR A 25 3.22 5.58 -10.23
N SER A 26 3.25 6.90 -10.45
CA SER A 26 2.60 7.88 -9.60
C SER A 26 1.82 8.86 -10.46
N GLN A 27 0.52 8.96 -10.20
CA GLN A 27 -0.38 9.80 -10.97
C GLN A 27 -1.18 10.70 -10.02
N THR A 28 -1.13 12.01 -10.27
CA THR A 28 -1.91 12.98 -9.52
C THR A 28 -3.06 13.49 -10.39
N ASN A 29 -4.28 13.32 -9.90
CA ASN A 29 -5.46 13.90 -10.53
C ASN A 29 -5.59 15.36 -10.08
N GLY A 30 -5.32 16.31 -10.97
CA GLY A 30 -5.38 17.75 -10.69
C GLY A 30 -6.77 18.27 -10.29
N ARG A 31 -7.85 17.59 -10.70
CA ARG A 31 -9.23 17.99 -10.38
C ARG A 31 -9.63 17.55 -8.97
N SER A 32 -9.30 16.31 -8.58
CA SER A 32 -9.66 15.76 -7.27
C SER A 32 -8.58 15.92 -6.20
N LYS A 33 -7.37 16.37 -6.60
CA LYS A 33 -6.16 16.47 -5.75
C LYS A 33 -5.81 15.14 -5.08
N ILE A 34 -6.06 14.03 -5.78
CA ILE A 34 -5.71 12.68 -5.32
C ILE A 34 -4.48 12.22 -6.09
N THR A 35 -3.41 11.92 -5.36
CA THR A 35 -2.24 11.24 -5.88
C THR A 35 -2.40 9.75 -5.63
N THR A 36 -2.40 8.96 -6.70
CA THR A 36 -2.36 7.50 -6.63
C THR A 36 -0.94 7.04 -6.95
N LYS A 37 -0.31 6.34 -6.02
CA LYS A 37 0.95 5.63 -6.23
C LYS A 37 0.66 4.15 -6.38
N HIS A 38 1.28 3.53 -7.36
CA HIS A 38 1.19 2.11 -7.63
C HIS A 38 2.55 1.48 -7.38
N TYR A 39 2.60 0.61 -6.38
CA TYR A 39 3.74 -0.22 -6.04
C TYR A 39 3.52 -1.64 -6.49
N PHE A 40 4.61 -2.33 -6.79
CA PHE A 40 4.58 -3.67 -7.34
C PHE A 40 5.72 -4.53 -6.79
N PHE A 41 5.41 -5.79 -6.50
CA PHE A 41 6.38 -6.83 -6.19
C PHE A 41 5.99 -8.10 -6.92
N GLU A 42 6.82 -8.53 -7.88
CA GLU A 42 6.63 -9.72 -8.74
C GLU A 42 5.29 -9.79 -9.49
N THR A 43 4.19 -10.13 -8.81
CA THR A 43 2.82 -10.16 -9.34
C THR A 43 1.83 -9.43 -8.43
N PHE A 44 2.26 -9.06 -7.22
CA PHE A 44 1.44 -8.42 -6.20
C PHE A 44 1.36 -6.91 -6.44
N ASN A 45 0.13 -6.40 -6.51
CA ASN A 45 -0.16 -5.01 -6.79
C ASN A 45 -0.63 -4.29 -5.52
N PHE A 46 0.02 -3.17 -5.21
CA PHE A 46 -0.27 -2.35 -4.04
C PHE A 46 -0.47 -0.89 -4.44
N PHE A 47 -1.54 -0.27 -3.97
CA PHE A 47 -1.88 1.12 -4.29
C PHE A 47 -2.01 1.95 -3.03
N GLU A 48 -1.47 3.15 -3.11
CA GLU A 48 -1.59 4.18 -2.10
C GLU A 48 -2.28 5.38 -2.71
N LYS A 49 -3.34 5.87 -2.07
CA LYS A 49 -4.05 7.07 -2.47
C LYS A 49 -3.90 8.14 -1.40
N ILE A 50 -3.34 9.28 -1.80
CA ILE A 50 -3.07 10.42 -0.93
C ILE A 50 -3.92 11.59 -1.42
N LYS A 51 -4.79 12.12 -0.56
CA LYS A 51 -5.60 13.30 -0.88
C LYS A 51 -4.93 14.56 -0.36
N ASN A 52 -4.86 15.61 -1.18
CA ASN A 52 -4.28 16.90 -0.82
C ASN A 52 -2.84 16.81 -0.28
N ASN A 53 -2.06 15.81 -0.72
CA ASN A 53 -0.71 15.53 -0.21
C ASN A 53 -0.62 15.29 1.31
N ASP A 54 -1.75 14.97 1.95
CA ASP A 54 -1.83 14.66 3.38
C ASP A 54 -1.63 13.16 3.61
N THR A 55 -0.42 12.79 4.03
CA THR A 55 -0.05 11.38 4.28
C THR A 55 -0.81 10.76 5.45
N GLY A 56 -1.38 11.58 6.35
CA GLY A 56 -2.28 11.16 7.42
C GLY A 56 -3.64 10.65 6.93
N LYS A 57 -4.03 11.02 5.71
CA LYS A 57 -5.27 10.57 5.05
C LYS A 57 -5.02 9.55 3.95
N SER A 58 -3.85 8.92 3.96
CA SER A 58 -3.50 7.91 2.95
C SER A 58 -4.42 6.70 3.08
N THR A 59 -5.00 6.29 1.95
CA THR A 59 -5.77 5.05 1.85
C THR A 59 -4.95 4.04 1.08
N PHE A 60 -4.82 2.84 1.64
CA PHE A 60 -4.05 1.76 1.07
C PHE A 60 -4.98 0.68 0.52
N LEU A 61 -4.60 0.11 -0.62
CA LEU A 61 -5.40 -0.81 -1.40
C LEU A 61 -4.49 -1.90 -1.94
N CYS A 62 -4.90 -3.16 -1.82
CA CYS A 62 -4.26 -4.28 -2.49
C CYS A 62 -5.30 -5.16 -3.15
N PHE A 63 -4.84 -6.19 -3.85
CA PHE A 63 -5.70 -7.25 -4.36
C PHE A 63 -5.43 -8.52 -3.56
N ASP A 64 -6.50 -9.24 -3.24
CA ASP A 64 -6.37 -10.58 -2.68
C ASP A 64 -5.99 -11.60 -3.76
N THR A 65 -5.93 -12.88 -3.39
CA THR A 65 -5.55 -13.97 -4.29
C THR A 65 -6.54 -14.20 -5.43
N TYR A 66 -7.78 -13.74 -5.28
CA TYR A 66 -8.84 -13.87 -6.27
C TYR A 66 -8.94 -12.64 -7.18
N GLY A 67 -8.07 -11.65 -6.98
CA GLY A 67 -8.10 -10.39 -7.71
C GLY A 67 -9.18 -9.42 -7.20
N GLU A 68 -9.78 -9.68 -6.05
CA GLU A 68 -10.73 -8.76 -5.43
C GLU A 68 -9.98 -7.64 -4.70
N LYS A 69 -10.51 -6.42 -4.83
CA LYS A 69 -9.91 -5.24 -4.26
C LYS A 69 -10.19 -5.15 -2.76
N MET A 70 -9.12 -5.13 -1.96
CA MET A 70 -9.18 -5.02 -0.50
C MET A 70 -8.65 -3.66 -0.02
N ASN A 71 -9.34 -3.04 0.95
CA ASN A 71 -8.82 -1.88 1.68
C ASN A 71 -7.90 -2.35 2.80
N VAL A 72 -6.66 -1.87 2.81
CA VAL A 72 -5.69 -2.15 3.86
C VAL A 72 -5.92 -1.15 5.01
N LYS A 73 -6.50 -1.64 6.11
CA LYS A 73 -6.78 -0.85 7.33
C LYS A 73 -5.69 -1.02 8.37
N SER A 74 -4.91 -2.10 8.27
CA SER A 74 -3.79 -2.41 9.16
C SER A 74 -2.60 -2.97 8.37
N LEU A 75 -1.40 -2.95 8.97
CA LEU A 75 -0.25 -3.61 8.36
C LEU A 75 -0.47 -5.12 8.23
N LEU A 76 -1.21 -5.73 9.17
CA LEU A 76 -1.51 -7.15 9.15
C LEU A 76 -2.35 -7.52 7.92
N ASP A 77 -3.32 -6.69 7.53
CA ASP A 77 -4.16 -6.93 6.35
C ASP A 77 -3.28 -7.05 5.08
N LEU A 78 -2.31 -6.14 4.93
CA LEU A 78 -1.37 -6.15 3.80
C LEU A 78 -0.46 -7.39 3.84
N GLN A 79 0.06 -7.73 5.01
CA GLN A 79 0.93 -8.90 5.19
C GLN A 79 0.20 -10.19 4.86
N SER A 80 -1.01 -10.38 5.40
CA SER A 80 -1.83 -11.56 5.14
C SER A 80 -2.15 -11.68 3.66
N ALA A 81 -2.66 -10.62 3.03
CA ALA A 81 -2.96 -10.63 1.60
C ALA A 81 -1.72 -10.95 0.74
N PHE A 82 -0.56 -10.42 1.09
CA PHE A 82 0.69 -10.69 0.38
C PHE A 82 1.14 -12.14 0.51
N PHE A 83 1.19 -12.67 1.74
CA PHE A 83 1.63 -14.05 1.96
C PHE A 83 0.63 -15.06 1.39
N GLU A 84 -0.66 -14.79 1.43
CA GLU A 84 -1.67 -15.62 0.77
C GLU A 84 -1.46 -15.65 -0.75
N ASN A 85 -1.21 -14.49 -1.39
CA ASN A 85 -0.91 -14.43 -2.83
C ASN A 85 0.35 -15.21 -3.21
N ILE A 86 1.44 -15.03 -2.45
CA ILE A 86 2.68 -15.77 -2.72
C ILE A 86 2.50 -17.27 -2.46
N SER A 87 1.73 -17.66 -1.45
CA SER A 87 1.49 -19.07 -1.14
C SER A 87 0.81 -19.83 -2.28
N GLN A 88 0.00 -19.15 -3.09
CA GLN A 88 -0.67 -19.74 -4.26
C GLN A 88 0.22 -19.79 -5.51
N LEU A 89 1.38 -19.12 -5.52
CA LEU A 89 2.36 -19.21 -6.62
C LEU A 89 3.27 -20.44 -6.50
N LYS A 90 3.19 -21.20 -5.40
CA LYS A 90 3.89 -22.46 -5.18
C LYS A 90 3.03 -23.66 -5.58
#